data_AF-A0A7X7QT11-F1
#
_entry.id   AF-A0A7X7QT11-F1
#
_cell.length_a   1.000
_cell.length_b   1.000
_cell.length_c   1.000
_cell.angle_alpha   90.00
_cell.angle_beta   90.00
_cell.angle_gamma   90.00
#
_symmetry.space_group_name_H-M   'P 1'
#
loop_
_entity.id
_entity.type
_entity.pdbx_description
1 polymer ?
#
loop_
_entity_poly.entity_id
_entity_poly.type
_entity_poly.pdbx_seq_one_letter_code
_entity_poly.pdbx_strand_id
1 'polypeptide(L)'
;MNTVRSFGFCLAVTVSFLFGRCLDAFGLPDSAEELCGDVLCGAILSVASECFNDSTAQVVCKTQPDRAGWQYSLDSADDSNGDEGIYEIYALATRETQNQVEIVIAGNLPLTGFTHDKPSERVPDGNVGWGDLFINLTDDDILTASDKKALYAIRFADSNDSGAAELGVYGKVKAKSVSSTNNEYRSWGSYAEDILNQTPSRIAVLGDLGAGQTYYQTPDPTGVYSLNVIDEGELLGPIELMDMGDPASLGLDVSLFGAPPGVVLIGIRFQKRLIIDECGVIGGDGSSCLDCRGVYCGDAKVDQCLVCEGDGTSCLDCAGEPFGPAVDLGCGCNLPGPSGCDKKCGSTKVEDRCGVCGGDGRSCLGCKSVDQSGQYAAVKLHLRRQFRKIRRNLMNDKLDEKFRAKVLKQAREAYRKAVEALKALPTSVLNCSSVEFCVAVDVASSGLDLVTKQSKLMTKYNKRIVKRLMNQLPSTGACLKTLKECQRAAESRLKKIVRVDRGVKSEGRKVKSNTKKIVRFESKCS
;
A
#
# COMPACT_ATOMS: atom_id res chain seq x y z
N MET A 1 -67.21 -41.99 -1.79
CA MET A 1 -65.96 -41.36 -2.28
C MET A 1 -66.17 -39.85 -2.22
N ASN A 2 -65.23 -39.16 -1.61
CA ASN A 2 -65.45 -37.98 -0.77
C ASN A 2 -65.99 -36.73 -1.46
N THR A 3 -67.02 -36.18 -0.82
CA THR A 3 -67.41 -34.77 -0.74
C THR A 3 -66.28 -33.89 -0.21
N VAL A 4 -66.21 -32.61 -0.63
CA VAL A 4 -66.15 -31.41 0.24
C VAL A 4 -66.32 -30.14 -0.61
N ARG A 5 -67.29 -29.30 -0.19
CA ARG A 5 -67.47 -27.87 -0.53
C ARG A 5 -66.57 -27.02 0.38
N SER A 6 -66.05 -25.89 -0.11
CA SER A 6 -65.95 -24.59 0.62
C SER A 6 -65.43 -23.53 -0.36
N PHE A 7 -66.14 -22.44 -0.68
CA PHE A 7 -66.29 -21.19 0.09
C PHE A 7 -64.96 -20.58 0.57
N GLY A 8 -64.66 -19.36 0.12
CA GLY A 8 -63.90 -18.40 0.92
C GLY A 8 -63.01 -17.41 0.17
N PHE A 9 -63.39 -16.13 0.29
CA PHE A 9 -62.54 -14.92 0.34
C PHE A 9 -61.98 -14.29 -0.95
N CYS A 10 -62.72 -13.28 -1.44
CA CYS A 10 -62.14 -12.00 -1.83
C CYS A 10 -61.30 -11.47 -0.66
N LEU A 11 -59.99 -11.36 -0.84
CA LEU A 11 -59.14 -10.52 -0.02
C LEU A 11 -58.71 -9.34 -0.90
N ALA A 12 -59.11 -8.15 -0.50
CA ALA A 12 -58.58 -6.90 -1.03
C ALA A 12 -57.07 -6.87 -0.78
N VAL A 13 -56.28 -6.96 -1.84
CA VAL A 13 -54.86 -6.66 -1.80
C VAL A 13 -54.74 -5.19 -2.19
N THR A 14 -54.43 -4.38 -1.20
CA THR A 14 -53.89 -3.03 -1.37
C THR A 14 -52.70 -3.10 -2.33
N VAL A 15 -52.84 -2.50 -3.51
CA VAL A 15 -51.75 -2.33 -4.48
C VAL A 15 -50.80 -1.29 -3.90
N SER A 16 -49.79 -1.75 -3.19
CA SER A 16 -48.57 -0.98 -3.00
C SER A 16 -47.80 -1.04 -4.31
N PHE A 17 -47.59 0.13 -4.93
CA PHE A 17 -46.69 0.34 -6.05
C PHE A 17 -45.32 -0.29 -5.76
N LEU A 18 -45.00 -1.37 -6.46
CA LEU A 18 -43.65 -1.85 -6.68
C LEU A 18 -43.44 -1.78 -8.19
N PHE A 19 -42.81 -0.68 -8.63
CA PHE A 19 -42.17 -0.62 -9.94
C PHE A 19 -41.14 -1.76 -9.99
N GLY A 20 -41.32 -2.68 -10.92
CA GLY A 20 -40.45 -3.85 -11.04
C GLY A 20 -40.88 -4.79 -12.16
N ARG A 21 -40.16 -4.67 -13.29
CA ARG A 21 -40.02 -5.62 -14.40
C ARG A 21 -41.19 -5.74 -15.39
N CYS A 22 -41.12 -4.92 -16.44
CA CYS A 22 -41.55 -5.30 -17.79
C CYS A 22 -40.29 -5.51 -18.65
N LEU A 23 -39.62 -6.64 -18.47
CA LEU A 23 -38.56 -7.10 -19.38
C LEU A 23 -38.70 -8.62 -19.45
N ASP A 24 -39.57 -9.07 -20.35
CA ASP A 24 -39.62 -10.44 -20.86
C ASP A 24 -40.59 -10.48 -22.05
N ALA A 25 -40.17 -9.88 -23.17
CA ALA A 25 -40.59 -10.29 -24.51
C ALA A 25 -39.92 -9.35 -25.52
N PHE A 26 -38.69 -9.64 -25.95
CA PHE A 26 -38.24 -9.51 -27.34
C PHE A 26 -36.78 -9.96 -27.39
N GLY A 27 -36.50 -11.02 -28.16
CA GLY A 27 -35.14 -11.45 -28.44
C GLY A 27 -34.42 -10.37 -29.27
N LEU A 28 -33.66 -9.53 -28.58
CA LEU A 28 -32.61 -8.69 -29.15
C LEU A 28 -31.26 -9.32 -28.78
N PRO A 29 -30.22 -9.17 -29.62
CA PRO A 29 -28.93 -9.86 -29.43
C PRO A 29 -28.28 -9.46 -28.11
N ASP A 30 -27.74 -10.47 -27.40
CA ASP A 30 -27.09 -10.45 -26.07
C ASP A 30 -25.83 -9.55 -25.94
N SER A 31 -25.79 -8.37 -26.57
CA SER A 31 -24.63 -7.47 -26.47
C SER A 31 -24.95 -5.98 -26.57
N ALA A 32 -26.19 -5.56 -26.34
CA ALA A 32 -26.50 -4.16 -26.13
C ALA A 32 -26.51 -3.91 -24.61
N GLU A 33 -25.70 -2.97 -24.14
CA GLU A 33 -25.74 -2.47 -22.75
C GLU A 33 -27.17 -2.01 -22.44
N GLU A 34 -27.93 -2.89 -21.80
CA GLU A 34 -29.32 -2.66 -21.43
C GLU A 34 -29.34 -1.49 -20.45
N LEU A 35 -30.07 -0.41 -20.82
CA LEU A 35 -30.35 0.68 -19.89
C LEU A 35 -30.90 0.09 -18.60
N CYS A 36 -30.39 0.54 -17.47
CA CYS A 36 -30.71 -0.08 -16.19
C CYS A 36 -32.03 0.37 -15.60
N GLY A 37 -32.61 1.42 -16.17
CA GLY A 37 -33.79 2.03 -15.63
C GLY A 37 -34.61 2.73 -16.69
N ASP A 38 -35.53 3.55 -16.20
CA ASP A 38 -36.80 3.77 -16.86
C ASP A 38 -36.68 4.33 -18.29
N VAL A 39 -37.58 3.83 -19.12
CA VAL A 39 -37.99 4.43 -20.38
C VAL A 39 -38.89 5.62 -20.07
N LEU A 40 -39.17 6.49 -21.04
CA LEU A 40 -40.13 7.60 -20.84
C LEU A 40 -41.59 7.13 -20.62
N CYS A 41 -41.83 5.83 -20.35
CA CYS A 41 -43.16 5.29 -20.14
C CYS A 41 -43.90 6.02 -19.02
N GLY A 42 -45.15 6.38 -19.30
CA GLY A 42 -45.99 7.18 -18.41
C GLY A 42 -45.81 8.69 -18.58
N ALA A 43 -44.76 9.15 -19.25
CA ALA A 43 -44.59 10.57 -19.57
C ALA A 43 -45.74 11.06 -20.45
N ILE A 44 -46.21 12.27 -20.18
CA ILE A 44 -47.16 12.97 -21.02
C ILE A 44 -46.38 13.96 -21.89
N LEU A 45 -46.37 13.69 -23.19
CA LEU A 45 -45.86 14.61 -24.21
C LEU A 45 -47.03 15.42 -24.72
N SER A 46 -46.89 16.74 -24.74
CA SER A 46 -47.97 17.62 -25.19
C SER A 46 -47.45 18.82 -25.95
N VAL A 47 -48.13 19.17 -27.03
CA VAL A 47 -47.79 20.32 -27.88
C VAL A 47 -49.07 21.01 -28.33
N ALA A 48 -48.99 22.31 -28.52
CA ALA A 48 -50.07 23.13 -29.04
C ALA A 48 -49.51 24.20 -29.98
N SER A 49 -50.37 24.77 -30.81
CA SER A 49 -50.04 26.04 -31.48
C SER A 49 -49.94 27.19 -30.46
N GLU A 50 -49.25 28.27 -30.82
CA GLU A 50 -49.09 29.44 -29.92
C GLU A 50 -50.41 30.11 -29.57
N CYS A 51 -51.36 29.99 -30.48
CA CYS A 51 -52.70 30.53 -30.38
C CYS A 51 -53.68 29.51 -29.76
N PHE A 52 -53.26 28.25 -29.60
CA PHE A 52 -54.00 27.16 -28.96
C PHE A 52 -55.34 26.86 -29.66
N ASN A 53 -55.41 27.13 -30.97
CA ASN A 53 -56.49 26.66 -31.83
C ASN A 53 -56.44 25.16 -32.08
N ASP A 54 -55.31 24.53 -31.75
CA ASP A 54 -55.22 23.09 -31.69
C ASP A 54 -54.08 22.65 -30.76
N SER A 55 -54.20 21.45 -30.24
CA SER A 55 -53.28 20.84 -29.30
C SER A 55 -53.46 19.35 -29.31
N THR A 56 -52.36 18.61 -29.12
CA THR A 56 -52.39 17.16 -28.99
C THR A 56 -51.50 16.69 -27.84
N ALA A 57 -51.74 15.48 -27.35
CA ALA A 57 -50.89 14.85 -26.35
C ALA A 57 -50.72 13.35 -26.60
N GLN A 58 -49.60 12.81 -26.15
CA GLN A 58 -49.29 11.39 -26.16
C GLN A 58 -48.90 10.94 -24.76
N VAL A 59 -49.46 9.83 -24.30
CA VAL A 59 -49.00 9.15 -23.10
C VAL A 59 -48.02 8.06 -23.55
N VAL A 60 -46.73 8.27 -23.31
CA VAL A 60 -45.69 7.36 -23.77
C VAL A 60 -45.88 5.99 -23.12
N CYS A 61 -45.76 4.92 -23.92
CA CYS A 61 -46.04 3.53 -23.57
C CYS A 61 -47.49 3.18 -23.26
N LYS A 62 -48.45 4.07 -23.55
CA LYS A 62 -49.87 3.72 -23.48
C LYS A 62 -50.24 2.64 -24.50
N THR A 63 -49.64 2.70 -25.68
CA THR A 63 -49.77 1.67 -26.73
C THR A 63 -48.45 0.92 -26.88
N GLN A 64 -48.51 -0.33 -27.35
CA GLN A 64 -47.32 -1.10 -27.65
C GLN A 64 -46.62 -0.50 -28.89
N PRO A 65 -45.29 -0.32 -28.86
CA PRO A 65 -44.57 0.15 -30.03
C PRO A 65 -44.71 -0.84 -31.20
N ASP A 66 -44.65 -0.32 -32.42
CA ASP A 66 -44.60 -1.13 -33.63
C ASP A 66 -43.24 -1.84 -33.78
N ARG A 67 -43.06 -2.58 -34.88
CA ARG A 67 -41.81 -3.32 -35.13
C ARG A 67 -40.58 -2.44 -35.28
N ALA A 68 -40.76 -1.17 -35.62
CA ALA A 68 -39.70 -0.17 -35.76
C ALA A 68 -39.51 0.66 -34.48
N GLY A 69 -40.29 0.40 -33.43
CA GLY A 69 -40.22 1.06 -32.12
C GLY A 69 -41.12 2.28 -31.98
N TRP A 70 -41.95 2.59 -32.98
CA TRP A 70 -42.80 3.79 -32.96
C TRP A 70 -44.13 3.56 -32.23
N GLN A 71 -44.55 4.57 -31.50
CA GLN A 71 -45.84 4.64 -30.82
C GLN A 71 -46.58 5.86 -31.33
N TYR A 72 -47.89 5.74 -31.52
CA TYR A 72 -48.71 6.77 -32.18
C TYR A 72 -49.83 7.22 -31.25
N SER A 73 -50.07 8.52 -31.22
CA SER A 73 -51.23 9.16 -30.60
C SER A 73 -51.96 9.95 -31.68
N LEU A 74 -53.26 9.73 -31.81
CA LEU A 74 -54.11 10.34 -32.82
C LEU A 74 -54.96 11.43 -32.21
N ASP A 75 -54.90 12.62 -32.78
CA ASP A 75 -55.81 13.71 -32.49
C ASP A 75 -57.14 13.55 -33.22
N SER A 76 -58.16 14.27 -32.78
CA SER A 76 -59.42 14.35 -33.50
C SER A 76 -59.26 15.15 -34.78
N ALA A 77 -59.37 14.47 -35.93
CA ALA A 77 -59.36 15.16 -37.21
C ALA A 77 -60.48 16.23 -37.33
N ASP A 78 -60.08 17.36 -37.91
CA ASP A 78 -60.86 18.57 -38.15
C ASP A 78 -61.39 19.27 -36.88
N ASP A 79 -60.69 19.21 -35.76
CA ASP A 79 -61.09 19.94 -34.55
C ASP A 79 -60.39 21.30 -34.39
N SER A 80 -59.40 21.62 -35.22
CA SER A 80 -58.81 22.96 -35.21
C SER A 80 -59.81 24.06 -35.56
N ASN A 81 -59.63 25.22 -34.94
CA ASN A 81 -60.33 26.45 -35.32
C ASN A 81 -59.42 27.38 -36.13
N GLY A 82 -59.99 28.33 -36.89
CA GLY A 82 -59.24 29.34 -37.65
C GLY A 82 -58.72 28.92 -39.05
N ASP A 83 -58.47 29.94 -39.89
CA ASP A 83 -57.76 29.93 -41.19
C ASP A 83 -57.70 28.59 -41.96
N GLU A 84 -58.87 28.05 -42.34
CA GLU A 84 -59.01 26.85 -43.20
C GLU A 84 -58.32 25.57 -42.68
N GLY A 85 -58.13 25.44 -41.36
CA GLY A 85 -57.53 24.24 -40.74
C GLY A 85 -56.01 24.19 -40.79
N ILE A 86 -55.35 25.34 -40.97
CA ILE A 86 -53.88 25.43 -40.98
C ILE A 86 -53.25 25.04 -39.64
N TYR A 87 -53.96 25.23 -38.53
CA TYR A 87 -53.47 24.90 -37.18
C TYR A 87 -53.68 23.44 -36.80
N GLU A 88 -54.33 22.66 -37.65
CA GLU A 88 -54.65 21.25 -37.40
C GLU A 88 -53.39 20.42 -37.11
N ILE A 89 -53.46 19.68 -36.00
CA ILE A 89 -52.49 18.69 -35.56
C ILE A 89 -53.20 17.34 -35.65
N TYR A 90 -52.60 16.40 -36.38
CA TYR A 90 -53.22 15.09 -36.59
C TYR A 90 -52.71 14.03 -35.64
N ALA A 91 -51.41 14.06 -35.32
CA ALA A 91 -50.80 13.00 -34.54
C ALA A 91 -49.44 13.39 -33.94
N LEU A 92 -49.10 12.67 -32.87
CA LEU A 92 -47.74 12.51 -32.38
C LEU A 92 -47.28 11.07 -32.59
N ALA A 93 -46.03 10.91 -33.02
CA ALA A 93 -45.32 9.66 -32.89
C ALA A 93 -44.06 9.82 -32.04
N THR A 94 -43.79 8.82 -31.22
CA THR A 94 -42.57 8.74 -30.41
C THR A 94 -41.88 7.41 -30.62
N ARG A 95 -40.55 7.46 -30.65
CA ARG A 95 -39.70 6.28 -30.60
C ARG A 95 -38.56 6.53 -29.64
N GLU A 96 -38.32 5.54 -28.81
CA GLU A 96 -37.18 5.53 -27.91
C GLU A 96 -36.16 4.50 -28.39
N THR A 97 -34.91 4.90 -28.48
CA THR A 97 -33.75 4.02 -28.71
C THR A 97 -32.89 4.01 -27.45
N GLN A 98 -31.81 3.23 -27.45
CA GLN A 98 -30.89 3.17 -26.31
C GLN A 98 -30.35 4.55 -25.87
N ASN A 99 -30.10 5.46 -26.82
CA ASN A 99 -29.42 6.73 -26.54
C ASN A 99 -30.24 7.98 -26.92
N GLN A 100 -31.33 7.81 -27.63
CA GLN A 100 -32.06 8.92 -28.26
C GLN A 100 -33.56 8.75 -28.11
N VAL A 101 -34.22 9.88 -27.96
CA VAL A 101 -35.67 10.00 -28.07
C VAL A 101 -35.95 10.73 -29.38
N GLU A 102 -36.90 10.18 -30.13
CA GLU A 102 -37.34 10.70 -31.41
C GLU A 102 -38.84 10.97 -31.33
N ILE A 103 -39.23 12.13 -31.83
CA ILE A 103 -40.61 12.62 -31.83
C ILE A 103 -40.94 13.09 -33.23
N VAL A 104 -42.13 12.76 -33.72
CA VAL A 104 -42.66 13.27 -34.98
C VAL A 104 -44.01 13.90 -34.71
N ILE A 105 -44.16 15.15 -35.12
CA ILE A 105 -45.43 15.87 -35.11
C ILE A 105 -45.96 15.89 -36.55
N ALA A 106 -47.21 15.49 -36.74
CA ALA A 106 -47.92 15.58 -38.01
C ALA A 106 -49.00 16.65 -37.92
N GLY A 107 -48.97 17.66 -38.80
CA GLY A 107 -49.93 18.76 -38.80
C GLY A 107 -49.89 19.60 -40.08
N ASN A 108 -50.72 20.62 -40.17
CA ASN A 108 -50.76 21.52 -41.33
C ASN A 108 -49.85 22.75 -41.20
N LEU A 109 -49.50 23.13 -39.96
CA LEU A 109 -48.72 24.33 -39.69
C LEU A 109 -47.25 24.14 -40.09
N PRO A 110 -46.67 24.97 -40.98
CA PRO A 110 -45.24 24.93 -41.29
C PRO A 110 -44.39 25.13 -40.03
N LEU A 111 -43.15 24.63 -40.02
CA LEU A 111 -42.24 24.82 -38.88
C LEU A 111 -42.03 26.30 -38.53
N THR A 112 -42.05 27.18 -39.54
CA THR A 112 -41.91 28.64 -39.40
C THR A 112 -43.19 29.35 -38.95
N GLY A 113 -44.28 28.61 -38.71
CA GLY A 113 -45.59 29.17 -38.42
C GLY A 113 -46.30 29.77 -39.64
N PHE A 114 -47.39 30.47 -39.34
CA PHE A 114 -48.22 31.20 -40.29
C PHE A 114 -48.04 32.70 -40.12
N THR A 115 -47.56 33.36 -41.16
CA THR A 115 -47.35 34.82 -41.17
C THR A 115 -48.62 35.53 -41.60
N HIS A 116 -49.12 36.46 -40.79
CA HIS A 116 -50.25 37.31 -41.11
C HIS A 116 -49.81 38.58 -41.85
N ASP A 117 -50.56 38.97 -42.88
CA ASP A 117 -50.26 40.14 -43.74
C ASP A 117 -50.20 41.50 -43.00
N LYS A 118 -50.68 41.57 -41.75
CA LYS A 118 -50.58 42.77 -40.89
C LYS A 118 -50.37 42.38 -39.43
N PRO A 119 -49.29 42.83 -38.76
CA PRO A 119 -49.20 42.73 -37.31
C PRO A 119 -50.38 43.49 -36.71
N SER A 120 -51.12 42.80 -35.86
CA SER A 120 -52.29 43.36 -35.17
C SER A 120 -51.98 43.51 -33.69
N GLU A 121 -52.78 44.26 -32.93
CA GLU A 121 -52.68 44.26 -31.45
C GLU A 121 -52.80 42.86 -30.84
N ARG A 122 -53.25 41.88 -31.64
CA ARG A 122 -53.53 40.50 -31.26
C ARG A 122 -52.61 39.46 -31.90
N VAL A 123 -51.65 39.86 -32.74
CA VAL A 123 -50.51 39.05 -33.21
C VAL A 123 -49.35 40.03 -33.40
N PRO A 124 -48.67 40.43 -32.30
CA PRO A 124 -47.78 41.59 -32.29
C PRO A 124 -46.56 41.46 -33.19
N ASP A 125 -46.04 40.25 -33.35
CA ASP A 125 -44.89 39.92 -34.21
C ASP A 125 -45.32 39.58 -35.65
N GLY A 126 -46.63 39.43 -35.89
CA GLY A 126 -47.22 39.08 -37.18
C GLY A 126 -47.11 37.60 -37.55
N ASN A 127 -46.73 36.73 -36.62
CA ASN A 127 -46.60 35.29 -36.85
C ASN A 127 -47.35 34.49 -35.79
N VAL A 128 -47.96 33.38 -36.19
CA VAL A 128 -48.50 32.39 -35.26
C VAL A 128 -47.84 31.06 -35.55
N GLY A 129 -46.97 30.64 -34.65
CA GLY A 129 -46.16 29.45 -34.77
C GLY A 129 -46.60 28.29 -33.89
N TRP A 130 -45.66 27.38 -33.73
CA TRP A 130 -45.76 26.26 -32.80
C TRP A 130 -45.41 26.71 -31.38
N GLY A 131 -46.18 26.24 -30.41
CA GLY A 131 -45.73 26.23 -29.01
C GLY A 131 -44.51 25.32 -28.82
N ASP A 132 -43.98 25.31 -27.59
CA ASP A 132 -42.97 24.34 -27.19
C ASP A 132 -43.64 22.99 -26.86
N LEU A 133 -42.91 21.89 -27.07
CA LEU A 133 -43.39 20.56 -26.70
C LEU A 133 -43.00 20.29 -25.24
N PHE A 134 -43.99 20.09 -24.37
CA PHE A 134 -43.76 19.75 -22.97
C PHE A 134 -43.70 18.25 -22.76
N ILE A 135 -42.83 17.85 -21.83
CA ILE A 135 -42.68 16.48 -21.34
C ILE A 135 -42.91 16.55 -19.83
N ASN A 136 -44.05 16.03 -19.38
CA ASN A 136 -44.36 15.90 -17.98
C ASN A 136 -44.13 14.45 -17.51
N LEU A 137 -43.20 14.30 -16.58
CA LEU A 137 -42.83 13.02 -15.97
C LEU A 137 -43.47 12.82 -14.59
N THR A 138 -44.26 13.77 -14.12
CA THR A 138 -44.95 13.70 -12.84
C THR A 138 -46.40 13.25 -13.02
N ASP A 139 -47.02 12.79 -11.94
CA ASP A 139 -48.46 12.53 -11.88
C ASP A 139 -49.30 13.81 -11.72
N ASP A 140 -48.67 14.99 -11.72
CA ASP A 140 -49.36 16.28 -11.58
C ASP A 140 -49.95 16.75 -12.93
N ASP A 141 -50.98 17.61 -12.87
CA ASP A 141 -51.43 18.37 -14.04
C ASP A 141 -50.35 19.36 -14.52
N ILE A 142 -50.49 19.86 -15.76
CA ILE A 142 -49.46 20.69 -16.38
C ILE A 142 -49.19 22.01 -15.63
N LEU A 143 -50.22 22.59 -14.99
CA LEU A 143 -50.06 23.83 -14.23
C LEU A 143 -49.30 23.56 -12.93
N THR A 144 -49.70 22.55 -12.18
CA THR A 144 -49.03 22.14 -10.94
C THR A 144 -47.57 21.73 -11.20
N ALA A 145 -47.30 21.00 -12.28
CA ALA A 145 -45.94 20.62 -12.68
C ALA A 145 -45.12 21.86 -13.08
N SER A 146 -45.70 22.79 -13.84
CA SER A 146 -45.08 24.06 -14.24
C SER A 146 -44.72 24.92 -13.01
N ASP A 147 -45.64 25.09 -12.06
CA ASP A 147 -45.42 25.88 -10.84
C ASP A 147 -44.30 25.30 -9.95
N LYS A 148 -44.15 23.97 -9.95
CA LYS A 148 -43.05 23.27 -9.29
C LYS A 148 -41.73 23.33 -10.07
N LYS A 149 -41.72 23.88 -11.28
CA LYS A 149 -40.61 23.79 -12.25
C LYS A 149 -40.19 22.33 -12.49
N ALA A 150 -41.16 21.43 -12.59
CA ALA A 150 -40.94 19.99 -12.76
C ALA A 150 -41.07 19.52 -14.23
N LEU A 151 -41.44 20.43 -15.14
CA LEU A 151 -41.55 20.10 -16.56
C LEU A 151 -40.17 20.00 -17.22
N TYR A 152 -40.12 19.16 -18.25
CA TYR A 152 -39.15 19.27 -19.33
C TYR A 152 -39.85 19.85 -20.55
N ALA A 153 -39.09 20.46 -21.46
CA ALA A 153 -39.65 20.98 -22.70
C ALA A 153 -38.65 20.90 -23.84
N ILE A 154 -39.16 20.95 -25.06
CA ILE A 154 -38.39 21.01 -26.28
C ILE A 154 -38.81 22.28 -27.01
N ARG A 155 -37.88 23.21 -27.15
CA ARG A 155 -38.02 24.31 -28.10
C ARG A 155 -37.50 23.84 -29.46
N PHE A 156 -38.41 23.64 -30.39
CA PHE A 156 -38.09 23.10 -31.72
C PHE A 156 -38.35 24.07 -32.88
N ALA A 157 -39.17 25.10 -32.66
CA ALA A 157 -39.41 26.17 -33.61
C ALA A 157 -38.70 27.45 -33.17
N ASP A 158 -38.07 28.14 -34.12
CA ASP A 158 -37.41 29.43 -33.90
C ASP A 158 -38.42 30.59 -33.92
N SER A 159 -39.46 30.45 -34.73
CA SER A 159 -40.56 31.40 -34.93
C SER A 159 -41.64 31.34 -33.83
N ASN A 160 -41.25 31.12 -32.57
CA ASN A 160 -42.17 31.10 -31.43
C ASN A 160 -41.79 32.12 -30.33
N ASP A 161 -42.80 32.57 -29.59
CA ASP A 161 -42.84 33.52 -28.46
C ASP A 161 -42.34 32.92 -27.13
N SER A 162 -41.62 31.81 -27.23
CA SER A 162 -40.99 31.14 -26.11
C SER A 162 -39.95 32.04 -25.43
N GLY A 163 -39.96 32.03 -24.10
CA GLY A 163 -38.98 32.70 -23.25
C GLY A 163 -37.61 32.01 -23.22
N ALA A 164 -37.50 30.80 -23.78
CA ALA A 164 -36.21 30.22 -24.13
C ALA A 164 -35.49 31.09 -25.18
N ALA A 165 -34.23 30.83 -25.48
CA ALA A 165 -33.49 31.59 -26.51
C ALA A 165 -32.96 30.70 -27.63
N GLU A 166 -32.70 29.43 -27.33
CA GLU A 166 -32.04 28.49 -28.23
C GLU A 166 -32.97 27.31 -28.49
N LEU A 167 -32.84 26.69 -29.67
CA LEU A 167 -33.49 25.41 -29.92
C LEU A 167 -32.81 24.35 -29.06
N GLY A 168 -33.59 23.53 -28.37
CA GLY A 168 -33.03 22.52 -27.49
C GLY A 168 -34.01 21.91 -26.50
N VAL A 169 -33.46 20.98 -25.72
CA VAL A 169 -34.14 20.37 -24.57
C VAL A 169 -33.89 21.22 -23.34
N TYR A 170 -34.95 21.53 -22.62
CA TYR A 170 -34.95 22.32 -21.41
C TYR A 170 -35.44 21.50 -20.22
N GLY A 171 -34.80 21.71 -19.07
CA GLY A 171 -35.22 21.18 -17.77
C GLY A 171 -35.60 22.29 -16.81
N LYS A 172 -36.17 21.90 -15.67
CA LYS A 172 -36.69 22.83 -14.65
C LYS A 172 -37.64 23.87 -15.25
N VAL A 173 -38.48 23.43 -16.16
CA VAL A 173 -39.29 24.33 -16.98
C VAL A 173 -40.49 24.83 -16.21
N LYS A 174 -40.67 26.14 -16.26
CA LYS A 174 -41.94 26.82 -16.01
C LYS A 174 -42.50 27.26 -17.35
N ALA A 175 -43.75 26.94 -17.62
CA ALA A 175 -44.46 27.33 -18.83
C ALA A 175 -45.30 28.60 -18.61
N LYS A 176 -45.56 29.32 -19.70
CA LYS A 176 -46.55 30.40 -19.81
C LYS A 176 -47.46 30.14 -20.99
N SER A 177 -48.56 30.89 -21.06
CA SER A 177 -49.40 30.95 -22.26
C SER A 177 -49.12 32.21 -23.04
N VAL A 178 -49.08 32.08 -24.36
CA VAL A 178 -49.07 33.20 -25.32
C VAL A 178 -50.35 33.26 -26.17
N SER A 179 -51.33 32.41 -25.89
CA SER A 179 -52.57 32.30 -26.68
C SER A 179 -53.37 33.60 -26.71
N SER A 180 -53.41 34.33 -25.59
CA SER A 180 -54.12 35.61 -25.51
C SER A 180 -53.45 36.75 -26.28
N THR A 181 -52.13 36.67 -26.48
CA THR A 181 -51.36 37.61 -27.30
C THR A 181 -51.40 37.27 -28.77
N ASN A 182 -51.76 36.03 -29.13
CA ASN A 182 -51.91 35.51 -30.50
C ASN A 182 -53.38 35.27 -30.89
N ASN A 183 -54.27 36.14 -30.38
CA ASN A 183 -55.68 36.33 -30.76
C ASN A 183 -56.66 35.18 -30.47
N GLU A 184 -56.39 34.25 -29.57
CA GLU A 184 -57.18 33.01 -29.54
C GLU A 184 -57.48 32.45 -28.13
N TYR A 185 -57.86 31.18 -28.07
CA TYR A 185 -58.49 30.54 -26.92
C TYR A 185 -57.66 30.64 -25.65
N ARG A 186 -58.24 31.24 -24.62
CA ARG A 186 -57.55 31.52 -23.36
C ARG A 186 -57.41 30.29 -22.47
N SER A 187 -58.22 29.26 -22.72
CA SER A 187 -58.18 27.99 -22.03
C SER A 187 -58.62 26.85 -22.96
N TRP A 188 -58.11 25.65 -22.70
CA TRP A 188 -58.59 24.43 -23.36
C TRP A 188 -60.11 24.25 -23.19
N GLY A 189 -60.66 24.57 -22.02
CA GLY A 189 -62.11 24.49 -21.79
C GLY A 189 -62.91 25.39 -22.74
N SER A 190 -62.45 26.62 -22.98
CA SER A 190 -63.11 27.53 -23.93
C SER A 190 -63.01 27.05 -25.39
N TYR A 191 -61.87 26.47 -25.77
CA TYR A 191 -61.67 25.85 -27.09
C TYR A 191 -62.60 24.65 -27.28
N ALA A 192 -62.56 23.69 -26.36
CA ALA A 192 -63.35 22.47 -26.42
C ALA A 192 -64.86 22.74 -26.40
N GLU A 193 -65.33 23.71 -25.60
CA GLU A 193 -66.74 24.16 -25.61
C GLU A 193 -67.13 24.78 -26.96
N ASP A 194 -66.28 25.61 -27.56
CA ASP A 194 -66.56 26.23 -28.85
C ASP A 194 -66.62 25.21 -29.99
N ILE A 195 -65.74 24.20 -30.02
CA ILE A 195 -65.79 23.12 -31.01
C ILE A 195 -67.08 22.31 -30.88
N LEU A 196 -67.48 21.96 -29.65
CA LEU A 196 -68.74 21.27 -29.38
C LEU A 196 -69.96 22.11 -29.81
N ASN A 197 -69.93 23.43 -29.61
CA ASN A 197 -71.01 24.34 -29.99
C ASN A 197 -71.10 24.53 -31.51
N GLN A 198 -69.96 24.63 -32.20
CA GLN A 198 -69.91 24.84 -33.65
C GLN A 198 -70.29 23.56 -34.40
N THR A 199 -69.85 22.40 -33.91
CA THR A 199 -70.12 21.10 -34.54
C THR A 199 -70.42 20.05 -33.48
N PRO A 200 -71.68 19.85 -33.06
CA PRO A 200 -72.06 18.95 -31.96
C PRO A 200 -71.69 17.46 -32.13
N SER A 201 -71.22 17.06 -33.31
CA SER A 201 -70.69 15.74 -33.62
C SER A 201 -69.16 15.62 -33.55
N ARG A 202 -68.43 16.74 -33.41
CA ARG A 202 -66.97 16.77 -33.19
C ARG A 202 -66.71 16.86 -31.70
N ILE A 203 -65.80 16.03 -31.20
CA ILE A 203 -65.30 16.07 -29.83
C ILE A 203 -63.83 16.38 -29.98
N ALA A 204 -63.38 17.51 -29.41
CA ALA A 204 -61.96 17.78 -29.27
C ALA A 204 -61.36 16.75 -28.30
N VAL A 205 -60.53 15.87 -28.82
CA VAL A 205 -59.79 14.82 -28.11
C VAL A 205 -58.33 15.18 -28.22
N LEU A 206 -57.69 15.32 -27.07
CA LEU A 206 -56.31 15.76 -26.97
C LEU A 206 -55.36 14.57 -27.09
N GLY A 207 -55.34 13.96 -28.28
CA GLY A 207 -54.67 12.71 -28.55
C GLY A 207 -55.04 11.60 -27.56
N ASP A 208 -54.05 11.17 -26.79
CA ASP A 208 -54.20 10.11 -25.79
C ASP A 208 -54.93 10.56 -24.52
N LEU A 209 -54.99 11.87 -24.28
CA LEU A 209 -55.71 12.46 -23.17
C LEU A 209 -57.17 12.65 -23.59
N GLY A 210 -58.02 11.69 -23.21
CA GLY A 210 -59.45 11.77 -23.50
C GLY A 210 -60.14 12.98 -22.85
N ALA A 211 -61.33 13.33 -23.34
CA ALA A 211 -62.11 14.54 -22.97
C ALA A 211 -62.48 14.73 -21.48
N GLY A 212 -62.05 13.84 -20.58
CA GLY A 212 -62.26 13.91 -19.11
C GLY A 212 -60.99 13.87 -18.27
N GLN A 213 -59.81 14.01 -18.87
CA GLN A 213 -58.52 14.04 -18.16
C GLN A 213 -58.27 15.42 -17.51
N THR A 214 -57.85 15.43 -16.25
CA THR A 214 -57.56 16.66 -15.48
C THR A 214 -56.22 17.30 -15.81
N TYR A 215 -55.45 16.72 -16.74
CA TYR A 215 -54.11 17.18 -17.08
C TYR A 215 -54.07 18.65 -17.55
N TYR A 216 -55.10 19.09 -18.29
CA TYR A 216 -55.37 20.49 -18.62
C TYR A 216 -56.55 21.09 -17.85
N GLN A 217 -57.28 20.28 -17.07
CA GLN A 217 -58.49 20.72 -16.36
C GLN A 217 -58.19 20.96 -14.88
N THR A 218 -58.09 22.23 -14.50
CA THR A 218 -58.48 22.67 -13.17
C THR A 218 -59.76 23.51 -13.26
N PRO A 219 -60.72 23.36 -12.32
CA PRO A 219 -61.95 24.12 -12.33
C PRO A 219 -61.69 25.52 -11.75
N ASP A 220 -61.27 26.48 -12.56
CA ASP A 220 -61.23 27.88 -12.13
C ASP A 220 -62.23 28.75 -12.93
N PRO A 221 -63.25 29.33 -12.28
CA PRO A 221 -64.14 30.33 -12.87
C PRO A 221 -63.46 31.65 -13.26
N THR A 222 -62.17 31.85 -12.95
CA THR A 222 -61.44 33.13 -13.11
C THR A 222 -60.18 33.08 -13.98
N GLY A 223 -59.89 31.95 -14.64
CA GLY A 223 -58.99 31.89 -15.80
C GLY A 223 -57.71 31.08 -15.57
N VAL A 224 -57.55 29.99 -16.34
CA VAL A 224 -56.28 29.27 -16.49
C VAL A 224 -55.85 29.34 -17.95
N TYR A 225 -54.58 29.70 -18.08
CA TYR A 225 -53.83 29.99 -19.29
C TYR A 225 -53.42 28.69 -19.99
N SER A 226 -53.75 28.53 -21.27
CA SER A 226 -53.28 27.43 -22.11
C SER A 226 -51.75 27.43 -22.22
N LEU A 227 -51.07 26.74 -21.30
CA LEU A 227 -49.61 26.70 -21.22
C LEU A 227 -49.06 26.02 -22.47
N ASN A 228 -48.36 26.80 -23.29
CA ASN A 228 -47.94 26.37 -24.62
C ASN A 228 -46.53 26.80 -24.99
N VAL A 229 -45.87 27.64 -24.19
CA VAL A 229 -44.45 27.98 -24.40
C VAL A 229 -43.68 28.06 -23.07
N ILE A 230 -42.37 27.87 -23.13
CA ILE A 230 -41.46 28.02 -21.99
C ILE A 230 -41.48 29.49 -21.56
N ASP A 231 -41.63 29.71 -20.26
CA ASP A 231 -41.39 31.01 -19.60
C ASP A 231 -39.95 31.07 -19.12
N GLU A 232 -39.58 30.08 -18.29
CA GLU A 232 -38.25 29.93 -17.70
C GLU A 232 -37.82 28.47 -17.81
N GLY A 233 -36.54 28.21 -18.07
CA GLY A 233 -35.97 26.87 -18.10
C GLY A 233 -34.44 26.89 -18.25
N GLU A 234 -33.80 25.78 -17.92
CA GLU A 234 -32.37 25.57 -18.11
C GLU A 234 -32.14 24.74 -19.38
N LEU A 235 -31.37 25.27 -20.34
CA LEU A 235 -30.98 24.51 -21.54
C LEU A 235 -30.08 23.34 -21.13
N LEU A 236 -30.50 22.12 -21.44
CA LEU A 236 -29.77 20.90 -21.13
C LEU A 236 -28.90 20.44 -22.30
N GLY A 237 -29.38 20.66 -23.53
CA GLY A 237 -28.64 20.29 -24.73
C GLY A 237 -29.42 20.54 -26.02
N PRO A 238 -28.75 20.39 -27.16
CA PRO A 238 -29.35 20.66 -28.46
C PRO A 238 -30.33 19.57 -28.87
N ILE A 239 -31.20 19.93 -29.81
CA ILE A 239 -32.03 18.99 -30.58
C ILE A 239 -31.46 18.87 -32.01
N GLU A 240 -31.85 17.81 -32.71
CA GLU A 240 -31.64 17.62 -34.13
C GLU A 240 -33.03 17.57 -34.81
N LEU A 241 -33.25 18.42 -35.81
CA LEU A 241 -34.41 18.29 -36.69
C LEU A 241 -34.13 17.21 -37.73
N MET A 242 -34.98 16.19 -37.78
CA MET A 242 -34.82 15.05 -38.67
C MET A 242 -35.29 15.39 -40.09
N ASP A 243 -34.64 14.79 -41.09
CA ASP A 243 -35.10 14.85 -42.48
C ASP A 243 -36.32 13.94 -42.65
N MET A 244 -37.48 14.54 -42.90
CA MET A 244 -38.76 13.86 -43.10
C MET A 244 -39.11 13.66 -44.59
N GLY A 245 -38.15 13.80 -45.50
CA GLY A 245 -38.35 13.54 -46.93
C GLY A 245 -38.62 12.06 -47.28
N ASP A 246 -38.18 11.13 -46.44
CA ASP A 246 -38.46 9.69 -46.55
C ASP A 246 -38.73 9.06 -45.16
N PRO A 247 -39.92 9.27 -44.57
CA PRO A 247 -40.24 8.75 -43.23
C PRO A 247 -40.23 7.22 -43.16
N ALA A 248 -40.46 6.54 -44.29
CA ALA A 248 -40.42 5.08 -44.35
C ALA A 248 -39.01 4.53 -44.11
N SER A 249 -37.95 5.29 -44.43
CA SER A 249 -36.57 4.91 -44.09
C SER A 249 -36.31 4.84 -42.58
N LEU A 250 -37.09 5.59 -41.79
CA LEU A 250 -37.09 5.54 -40.33
C LEU A 250 -37.99 4.43 -39.78
N GLY A 251 -38.68 3.68 -40.65
CA GLY A 251 -39.71 2.72 -40.26
C GLY A 251 -41.00 3.36 -39.72
N LEU A 252 -41.17 4.68 -39.89
CA LEU A 252 -42.37 5.40 -39.47
C LEU A 252 -43.52 5.12 -40.44
N ASP A 253 -44.64 4.60 -39.93
CA ASP A 253 -45.85 4.36 -40.71
C ASP A 253 -46.78 5.57 -40.63
N VAL A 254 -46.58 6.52 -41.55
CA VAL A 254 -47.39 7.75 -41.63
C VAL A 254 -48.87 7.48 -41.93
N SER A 255 -49.24 6.29 -42.40
CA SER A 255 -50.65 5.95 -42.62
C SER A 255 -51.42 5.79 -41.31
N LEU A 256 -50.72 5.60 -40.19
CA LEU A 256 -51.29 5.51 -38.87
C LEU A 256 -51.58 6.87 -38.23
N PHE A 257 -51.22 7.99 -38.88
CA PHE A 257 -51.49 9.34 -38.36
C PHE A 257 -52.93 9.82 -38.58
N GLY A 258 -53.75 9.11 -39.35
CA GLY A 258 -55.10 9.58 -39.66
C GLY A 258 -55.14 10.89 -40.49
N ALA A 259 -53.98 11.34 -40.96
CA ALA A 259 -53.78 12.60 -41.67
C ALA A 259 -54.01 12.46 -43.19
N PRO A 260 -54.47 13.51 -43.88
CA PRO A 260 -54.49 13.53 -45.33
C PRO A 260 -53.06 13.48 -45.92
N PRO A 261 -52.88 13.05 -47.18
CA PRO A 261 -51.57 13.10 -47.83
C PRO A 261 -51.06 14.54 -47.94
N GLY A 262 -49.77 14.76 -47.66
CA GLY A 262 -49.10 16.05 -47.86
C GLY A 262 -49.05 16.97 -46.64
N VAL A 263 -49.43 16.48 -45.45
CA VAL A 263 -49.22 17.20 -44.19
C VAL A 263 -47.74 17.44 -43.90
N VAL A 264 -47.47 18.45 -43.08
CA VAL A 264 -46.14 18.77 -42.58
C VAL A 264 -45.77 17.74 -41.51
N LEU A 265 -44.57 17.16 -41.66
CA LEU A 265 -43.96 16.29 -40.66
C LEU A 265 -42.77 16.99 -40.03
N ILE A 266 -42.81 17.19 -38.72
CA ILE A 266 -41.71 17.79 -37.95
C ILE A 266 -41.08 16.68 -37.11
N GLY A 267 -39.93 16.19 -37.56
CA GLY A 267 -39.15 15.22 -36.83
C GLY A 267 -38.14 15.89 -35.91
N ILE A 268 -38.14 15.52 -34.64
CA ILE A 268 -37.23 16.02 -33.60
C ILE A 268 -36.52 14.83 -32.97
N ARG A 269 -35.21 14.93 -32.76
CA ARG A 269 -34.41 13.94 -32.04
C ARG A 269 -33.53 14.63 -31.01
N PHE A 270 -33.34 14.00 -29.86
CA PHE A 270 -32.40 14.46 -28.84
C PHE A 270 -31.81 13.29 -28.05
N GLN A 271 -30.73 13.56 -27.32
CA GLN A 271 -30.10 12.54 -26.47
C GLN A 271 -30.97 12.25 -25.24
N LYS A 272 -31.28 10.97 -25.01
CA LYS A 272 -32.12 10.53 -23.88
C LYS A 272 -31.57 11.00 -22.52
N ARG A 273 -30.24 10.97 -22.36
CA ARG A 273 -29.50 11.42 -21.16
C ARG A 273 -29.74 12.88 -20.75
N LEU A 274 -30.32 13.71 -21.61
CA LEU A 274 -30.71 15.06 -21.24
C LEU A 274 -31.88 15.07 -20.25
N ILE A 275 -32.71 14.02 -20.24
CA ILE A 275 -33.88 13.91 -19.35
C ILE A 275 -33.71 12.76 -18.36
N ILE A 276 -33.29 11.59 -18.84
CA ILE A 276 -33.10 10.38 -18.03
C ILE A 276 -31.70 9.85 -18.32
N ASP A 277 -30.84 9.77 -17.29
CA ASP A 277 -29.47 9.27 -17.43
C ASP A 277 -29.41 7.76 -17.73
N GLU A 278 -28.21 7.24 -17.95
CA GLU A 278 -27.98 5.81 -18.25
C GLU A 278 -28.40 4.88 -17.10
N CYS A 279 -28.58 5.43 -15.89
CA CYS A 279 -29.07 4.74 -14.71
C CYS A 279 -30.59 4.72 -14.60
N GLY A 280 -31.30 5.38 -15.51
CA GLY A 280 -32.75 5.56 -15.43
C GLY A 280 -33.19 6.63 -14.43
N VAL A 281 -32.29 7.51 -13.99
CA VAL A 281 -32.59 8.58 -13.05
C VAL A 281 -32.94 9.86 -13.80
N ILE A 282 -34.14 10.38 -13.56
CA ILE A 282 -34.58 11.67 -14.11
C ILE A 282 -33.67 12.79 -13.60
N GLY A 283 -33.04 13.53 -14.53
CA GLY A 283 -32.08 14.58 -14.22
C GLY A 283 -30.80 14.08 -13.52
N GLY A 284 -30.51 12.78 -13.61
CA GLY A 284 -29.29 12.19 -13.04
C GLY A 284 -28.03 12.51 -13.84
N ASP A 285 -26.87 12.22 -13.25
CA ASP A 285 -25.55 12.46 -13.85
C ASP A 285 -24.84 11.17 -14.32
N GLY A 286 -25.53 10.03 -14.26
CA GLY A 286 -25.01 8.71 -14.61
C GLY A 286 -24.13 8.07 -13.53
N SER A 287 -23.88 8.71 -12.39
CA SER A 287 -22.96 8.16 -11.38
C SER A 287 -23.60 7.10 -10.47
N SER A 288 -24.92 7.12 -10.33
CA SER A 288 -25.65 6.37 -9.29
C SER A 288 -25.62 4.85 -9.47
N CYS A 289 -25.46 4.38 -10.70
CA CYS A 289 -25.48 2.96 -11.07
C CYS A 289 -24.15 2.48 -11.67
N LEU A 290 -23.12 3.33 -11.64
CA LEU A 290 -21.82 3.00 -12.17
C LEU A 290 -21.15 1.94 -11.28
N ASP A 291 -20.74 0.83 -11.87
CA ASP A 291 -19.96 -0.18 -11.17
C ASP A 291 -18.51 0.30 -10.94
N CYS A 292 -17.69 -0.49 -10.23
CA CYS A 292 -16.32 -0.07 -9.95
C CYS A 292 -15.38 -0.07 -11.18
N ARG A 293 -15.84 -0.57 -12.34
CA ARG A 293 -15.14 -0.51 -13.64
C ARG A 293 -15.56 0.68 -14.49
N GLY A 294 -16.54 1.46 -14.05
CA GLY A 294 -17.11 2.50 -14.89
C GLY A 294 -18.14 1.97 -15.88
N VAL A 295 -18.69 0.78 -15.66
CA VAL A 295 -19.75 0.20 -16.49
C VAL A 295 -21.08 0.49 -15.82
N TYR A 296 -22.02 1.10 -16.56
CA TYR A 296 -23.37 1.32 -16.09
C TYR A 296 -24.03 -0.03 -15.77
N CYS A 297 -24.45 -0.20 -14.52
CA CYS A 297 -25.09 -1.40 -13.98
C CYS A 297 -24.33 -2.69 -14.20
N GLY A 298 -23.01 -2.57 -14.26
CA GLY A 298 -22.18 -3.73 -14.10
C GLY A 298 -22.29 -4.28 -12.68
N ASP A 299 -22.02 -5.58 -12.56
CA ASP A 299 -22.01 -6.27 -11.27
C ASP A 299 -20.68 -6.10 -10.51
N ALA A 300 -19.71 -5.37 -11.09
CA ALA A 300 -18.38 -5.24 -10.51
C ALA A 300 -18.42 -4.44 -9.20
N LYS A 301 -17.94 -5.07 -8.13
CA LYS A 301 -17.88 -4.47 -6.80
C LYS A 301 -16.45 -4.27 -6.36
N VAL A 302 -16.22 -3.20 -5.62
CA VAL A 302 -14.98 -3.05 -4.86
C VAL A 302 -14.95 -4.11 -3.77
N ASP A 303 -13.79 -4.76 -3.61
CA ASP A 303 -13.54 -5.65 -2.49
C ASP A 303 -13.18 -4.85 -1.22
N GLN A 304 -12.91 -5.54 -0.12
CA GLN A 304 -12.46 -4.92 1.13
C GLN A 304 -11.12 -4.17 1.01
N CYS A 305 -10.37 -4.42 -0.07
CA CYS A 305 -9.11 -3.77 -0.40
C CYS A 305 -9.28 -2.57 -1.33
N LEU A 306 -10.53 -2.15 -1.59
CA LEU A 306 -10.87 -1.07 -2.51
C LEU A 306 -10.41 -1.34 -3.94
N VAL A 307 -10.21 -2.61 -4.29
CA VAL A 307 -9.86 -3.06 -5.64
C VAL A 307 -11.12 -3.56 -6.32
N CYS A 308 -11.38 -3.05 -7.52
CA CYS A 308 -12.52 -3.48 -8.31
C CYS A 308 -12.37 -4.94 -8.75
N GLU A 309 -13.35 -5.79 -8.43
CA GLU A 309 -13.29 -7.25 -8.56
C GLU A 309 -12.04 -7.88 -7.93
N GLY A 310 -11.50 -7.26 -6.87
CA GLY A 310 -10.41 -7.85 -6.14
C GLY A 310 -10.86 -9.12 -5.40
N ASP A 311 -9.90 -10.02 -5.15
CA ASP A 311 -10.12 -11.25 -4.39
C ASP A 311 -10.09 -11.03 -2.87
N GLY A 312 -9.98 -9.78 -2.41
CA GLY A 312 -9.90 -9.41 -1.02
C GLY A 312 -8.53 -9.65 -0.37
N THR A 313 -7.47 -9.97 -1.13
CA THR A 313 -6.17 -10.37 -0.56
C THR A 313 -5.08 -9.30 -0.65
N SER A 314 -5.18 -8.36 -1.60
CA SER A 314 -4.09 -7.44 -1.95
C SER A 314 -3.71 -6.44 -0.84
N CYS A 315 -4.62 -6.15 0.07
CA CYS A 315 -4.44 -5.25 1.21
C CYS A 315 -4.29 -5.95 2.55
N LEU A 316 -4.33 -7.30 2.57
CA LEU A 316 -4.23 -8.03 3.82
C LEU A 316 -2.82 -7.93 4.39
N ASP A 317 -2.74 -7.65 5.68
CA ASP A 317 -1.49 -7.76 6.43
C ASP A 317 -1.14 -9.23 6.70
N CYS A 318 -0.04 -9.50 7.40
CA CYS A 318 0.34 -10.88 7.68
C CYS A 318 -0.62 -11.64 8.64
N ALA A 319 -1.55 -10.93 9.30
CA ALA A 319 -2.55 -11.50 10.18
C ALA A 319 -3.87 -11.76 9.42
N GLY A 320 -3.94 -11.38 8.14
CA GLY A 320 -5.15 -11.47 7.34
C GLY A 320 -6.11 -10.31 7.56
N GLU A 321 -5.66 -9.21 8.18
CA GLU A 321 -6.49 -8.03 8.43
C GLU A 321 -6.30 -7.01 7.29
N PRO A 322 -7.39 -6.57 6.61
CA PRO A 322 -7.32 -5.54 5.58
C PRO A 322 -6.72 -4.24 6.11
N PHE A 323 -5.69 -3.74 5.42
CA PHE A 323 -4.95 -2.53 5.81
C PHE A 323 -4.40 -2.57 7.25
N GLY A 324 -4.17 -3.76 7.79
CA GLY A 324 -3.63 -3.93 9.12
C GLY A 324 -2.13 -3.56 9.22
N PRO A 325 -1.63 -3.22 10.42
CA PRO A 325 -0.25 -2.80 10.61
C PRO A 325 0.72 -4.00 10.70
N ALA A 326 0.23 -5.23 10.66
CA ALA A 326 1.05 -6.38 11.00
C ALA A 326 2.05 -6.74 9.89
N VAL A 327 3.32 -6.86 10.28
CA VAL A 327 4.41 -7.24 9.37
C VAL A 327 5.03 -8.55 9.79
N ASP A 328 5.39 -9.39 8.82
CA ASP A 328 6.20 -10.57 9.05
C ASP A 328 7.67 -10.24 8.77
N LEU A 329 8.47 -10.18 9.84
CA LEU A 329 9.91 -9.94 9.78
C LEU A 329 10.73 -11.24 9.68
N GLY A 330 10.10 -12.35 9.26
CA GLY A 330 10.71 -13.66 9.08
C GLY A 330 10.53 -14.61 10.28
N CYS A 331 9.65 -14.26 11.21
CA CYS A 331 9.36 -15.04 12.42
C CYS A 331 7.88 -15.28 12.65
N GLY A 332 7.04 -14.93 11.68
CA GLY A 332 5.59 -14.92 11.80
C GLY A 332 5.08 -13.51 12.10
N CYS A 333 3.76 -13.38 11.98
CA CYS A 333 3.12 -12.09 11.96
C CYS A 333 3.22 -11.33 13.29
N ASN A 334 3.60 -10.04 13.23
CA ASN A 334 3.83 -9.19 14.41
C ASN A 334 4.87 -9.74 15.41
N LEU A 335 5.75 -10.64 14.97
CA LEU A 335 6.84 -11.15 15.78
C LEU A 335 8.15 -10.42 15.41
N PRO A 336 9.01 -10.13 16.39
CA PRO A 336 10.34 -9.60 16.11
C PRO A 336 11.07 -10.51 15.13
N GLY A 337 11.79 -9.90 14.18
CA GLY A 337 12.62 -10.64 13.24
C GLY A 337 13.71 -11.47 13.95
N PRO A 338 14.37 -12.38 13.24
CA PRO A 338 15.38 -13.25 13.82
C PRO A 338 16.48 -12.46 14.53
N SER A 339 16.77 -12.81 15.77
CA SER A 339 17.66 -12.06 16.67
C SER A 339 18.79 -12.94 17.20
N GLY A 340 19.65 -12.35 18.05
CA GLY A 340 20.81 -13.01 18.64
C GLY A 340 21.93 -13.32 17.64
N CYS A 341 23.05 -13.82 18.16
CA CYS A 341 24.19 -14.23 17.34
C CYS A 341 23.92 -15.46 16.46
N ASP A 342 22.81 -16.17 16.66
CA ASP A 342 22.40 -17.31 15.85
C ASP A 342 21.25 -17.01 14.87
N LYS A 343 20.76 -15.76 14.79
CA LYS A 343 19.72 -15.29 13.87
C LYS A 343 18.48 -16.19 13.88
N LYS A 344 17.97 -16.49 15.07
CA LYS A 344 16.74 -17.29 15.27
C LYS A 344 15.65 -16.46 15.94
N CYS A 345 14.40 -16.79 15.64
CA CYS A 345 13.23 -16.16 16.27
C CYS A 345 13.27 -16.32 17.79
N GLY A 346 13.06 -15.22 18.51
CA GLY A 346 13.08 -15.20 19.98
C GLY A 346 14.45 -15.46 20.62
N SER A 347 15.55 -15.46 19.85
CA SER A 347 16.88 -15.74 20.41
C SER A 347 17.45 -14.53 21.15
N THR A 348 17.87 -14.78 22.39
CA THR A 348 18.58 -13.83 23.25
C THR A 348 20.08 -14.13 23.33
N LYS A 349 20.59 -15.06 22.51
CA LYS A 349 22.00 -15.46 22.57
C LYS A 349 22.91 -14.33 22.10
N VAL A 350 23.99 -14.14 22.83
CA VAL A 350 25.08 -13.21 22.50
C VAL A 350 26.38 -13.98 22.34
N GLU A 351 27.33 -13.41 21.60
CA GLU A 351 28.68 -13.92 21.56
C GLU A 351 29.33 -13.78 22.94
N ASP A 352 30.04 -14.83 23.37
CA ASP A 352 30.88 -14.75 24.56
C ASP A 352 32.17 -13.96 24.27
N ARG A 353 33.00 -13.76 25.30
CA ARG A 353 34.30 -13.06 25.16
C ARG A 353 35.29 -13.73 24.20
N CYS A 354 35.02 -14.96 23.76
CA CYS A 354 35.81 -15.70 22.81
C CYS A 354 35.19 -15.67 21.39
N GLY A 355 34.13 -14.90 21.17
CA GLY A 355 33.42 -14.79 19.88
C GLY A 355 32.50 -15.98 19.57
N VAL A 356 32.15 -16.79 20.57
CA VAL A 356 31.29 -17.97 20.38
C VAL A 356 29.87 -17.66 20.84
N CYS A 357 28.90 -17.85 19.94
CA CYS A 357 27.50 -17.63 20.22
C CYS A 357 26.98 -18.57 21.33
N GLY A 358 26.58 -18.02 22.48
CA GLY A 358 26.15 -18.79 23.66
C GLY A 358 27.26 -19.60 24.33
N GLY A 359 28.53 -19.22 24.13
CA GLY A 359 29.67 -19.89 24.76
C GLY A 359 29.86 -19.54 26.25
N ASP A 360 30.67 -20.34 26.95
CA ASP A 360 30.96 -20.18 28.39
C ASP A 360 32.20 -19.32 28.69
N GLY A 361 32.81 -18.73 27.65
CA GLY A 361 33.97 -17.86 27.76
C GLY A 361 35.29 -18.58 28.06
N ARG A 362 35.37 -19.91 27.93
CA ARG A 362 36.59 -20.68 28.25
C ARG A 362 37.36 -21.19 27.05
N SER A 363 36.76 -21.22 25.87
CA SER A 363 37.37 -21.76 24.65
C SER A 363 38.67 -21.05 24.24
N CYS A 364 38.87 -19.80 24.65
CA CYS A 364 40.05 -18.99 24.33
C CYS A 364 41.14 -18.93 25.43
N LEU A 365 41.02 -19.70 26.53
CA LEU A 365 42.02 -19.73 27.61
C LEU A 365 43.03 -20.89 27.44
N GLY A 366 44.26 -20.63 26.98
CA GLY A 366 45.33 -21.64 26.87
C GLY A 366 46.49 -21.44 27.87
N CYS A 367 46.77 -22.43 28.74
CA CYS A 367 47.95 -22.45 29.63
C CYS A 367 48.98 -23.51 29.20
N LYS A 368 50.29 -23.27 29.42
CA LYS A 368 51.38 -24.21 29.12
C LYS A 368 52.25 -24.48 30.37
N SER A 369 52.64 -25.74 30.59
CA SER A 369 53.55 -26.15 31.66
C SER A 369 55.00 -26.23 31.17
N VAL A 370 55.97 -25.83 32.00
CA VAL A 370 57.41 -25.89 31.69
C VAL A 370 58.15 -26.66 32.79
N ASP A 371 58.88 -27.72 32.41
CA ASP A 371 59.73 -28.55 33.30
C ASP A 371 61.19 -28.07 33.30
N GLN A 372 61.74 -27.80 34.49
CA GLN A 372 63.12 -27.33 34.71
C GLN A 372 64.00 -28.35 35.46
N SER A 373 63.55 -29.60 35.62
CA SER A 373 64.25 -30.67 36.35
C SER A 373 65.71 -30.87 35.90
N GLY A 374 66.01 -30.69 34.61
CA GLY A 374 67.38 -30.79 34.08
C GLY A 374 68.35 -29.72 34.60
N GLN A 375 67.87 -28.48 34.79
CA GLN A 375 68.69 -27.37 35.29
C GLN A 375 69.01 -27.54 36.78
N TYR A 376 68.03 -28.01 37.56
CA TYR A 376 68.19 -28.36 38.97
C TYR A 376 69.30 -29.40 39.19
N ALA A 377 69.29 -30.47 38.39
CA ALA A 377 70.27 -31.53 38.46
C ALA A 377 71.71 -31.03 38.21
N ALA A 378 71.88 -30.11 37.25
CA ALA A 378 73.17 -29.52 36.92
C ALA A 378 73.76 -28.69 38.09
N VAL A 379 72.95 -27.87 38.76
CA VAL A 379 73.39 -27.04 39.91
C VAL A 379 73.78 -27.92 41.10
N LYS A 380 72.97 -28.95 41.41
CA LYS A 380 73.27 -29.92 42.48
C LYS A 380 74.60 -30.64 42.24
N LEU A 381 74.86 -31.03 40.99
CA LEU A 381 76.13 -31.66 40.60
C LEU A 381 77.31 -30.70 40.76
N HIS A 382 77.14 -29.43 40.42
CA HIS A 382 78.17 -28.41 40.58
C HIS A 382 78.59 -28.22 42.06
N LEU A 383 77.61 -28.07 42.96
CA LEU A 383 77.87 -27.95 44.41
C LEU A 383 78.62 -29.18 44.95
N ARG A 384 78.21 -30.39 44.54
CA ARG A 384 78.90 -31.65 44.89
C ARG A 384 80.36 -31.65 44.44
N ARG A 385 80.63 -31.21 43.21
CA ARG A 385 81.98 -31.11 42.66
C ARG A 385 82.85 -30.12 43.45
N GLN A 386 82.31 -28.95 43.80
CA GLN A 386 83.01 -27.96 44.62
C GLN A 386 83.41 -28.52 45.99
N PHE A 387 82.46 -29.16 46.69
CA PHE A 387 82.72 -29.72 48.01
C PHE A 387 83.71 -30.89 47.99
N ARG A 388 83.61 -31.79 47.00
CA ARG A 388 84.60 -32.88 46.79
C ARG A 388 86.00 -32.33 46.59
N LYS A 389 86.15 -31.24 45.83
CA LYS A 389 87.45 -30.60 45.59
C LYS A 389 88.07 -30.05 46.87
N ILE A 390 87.27 -29.39 47.71
CA ILE A 390 87.72 -28.91 49.03
C ILE A 390 88.20 -30.07 49.89
N ARG A 391 87.37 -31.13 50.02
CA ARG A 391 87.70 -32.30 50.83
C ARG A 391 89.00 -32.95 50.38
N ARG A 392 89.19 -33.09 49.06
CA ARG A 392 90.40 -33.68 48.48
C ARG A 392 91.65 -32.83 48.76
N ASN A 393 91.56 -31.51 48.59
CA ASN A 393 92.70 -30.62 48.84
C ASN A 393 93.08 -30.53 50.32
N LEU A 394 92.12 -30.76 51.24
CA LEU A 394 92.38 -30.83 52.68
C LEU A 394 93.09 -32.12 53.12
N MET A 395 93.12 -33.17 52.30
CA MET A 395 93.83 -34.41 52.63
C MET A 395 95.35 -34.32 52.41
N ASN A 396 95.87 -33.14 52.05
CA ASN A 396 97.31 -32.93 51.97
C ASN A 396 97.95 -32.99 53.37
N ASP A 397 99.00 -33.78 53.51
CA ASP A 397 99.77 -34.06 54.71
C ASP A 397 100.49 -32.82 55.28
N LYS A 398 100.79 -31.83 54.43
CA LYS A 398 101.45 -30.58 54.84
C LYS A 398 100.56 -29.61 55.61
N LEU A 399 99.25 -29.86 55.67
CA LEU A 399 98.30 -28.98 56.36
C LEU A 399 98.13 -29.38 57.82
N ASP A 400 98.21 -28.39 58.71
CA ASP A 400 97.96 -28.59 60.14
C ASP A 400 96.52 -29.09 60.40
N GLU A 401 96.39 -30.00 61.35
CA GLU A 401 95.12 -30.64 61.68
C GLU A 401 94.03 -29.64 62.10
N LYS A 402 94.40 -28.62 62.88
CA LYS A 402 93.48 -27.57 63.34
C LYS A 402 92.90 -26.78 62.16
N PHE A 403 93.72 -26.43 61.17
CA PHE A 403 93.27 -25.79 59.94
C PHE A 403 92.37 -26.72 59.10
N ARG A 404 92.77 -28.00 58.95
CA ARG A 404 91.98 -28.99 58.21
C ARG A 404 90.56 -29.13 58.79
N ALA A 405 90.46 -29.33 60.11
CA ALA A 405 89.19 -29.47 60.80
C ALA A 405 88.32 -28.20 60.66
N LYS A 406 88.92 -27.01 60.83
CA LYS A 406 88.21 -25.72 60.75
C LYS A 406 87.63 -25.47 59.35
N VAL A 407 88.44 -25.62 58.31
CA VAL A 407 87.98 -25.36 56.93
C VAL A 407 86.98 -26.43 56.47
N LEU A 408 87.16 -27.70 56.86
CA LEU A 408 86.21 -28.76 56.54
C LEU A 408 84.83 -28.52 57.16
N LYS A 409 84.78 -28.11 58.44
CA LYS A 409 83.53 -27.76 59.14
C LYS A 409 82.78 -26.64 58.40
N GLN A 410 83.50 -25.56 58.10
CA GLN A 410 82.93 -24.40 57.38
C GLN A 410 82.44 -24.74 55.96
N ALA A 411 83.21 -25.53 55.21
CA ALA A 411 82.82 -25.93 53.86
C ALA A 411 81.62 -26.89 53.86
N ARG A 412 81.53 -27.78 54.85
CA ARG A 412 80.41 -28.73 54.98
C ARG A 412 79.12 -27.98 55.29
N GLU A 413 79.18 -26.98 56.16
CA GLU A 413 78.04 -26.14 56.48
C GLU A 413 77.54 -25.34 55.26
N ALA A 414 78.46 -24.74 54.50
CA ALA A 414 78.12 -24.02 53.27
C ALA A 414 77.48 -24.94 52.23
N TYR A 415 78.02 -26.14 52.03
CA TYR A 415 77.45 -27.14 51.12
C TYR A 415 76.04 -27.57 51.55
N ARG A 416 75.82 -27.83 52.85
CA ARG A 416 74.50 -28.20 53.37
C ARG A 416 73.46 -27.11 53.11
N LYS A 417 73.80 -25.86 53.45
CA LYS A 417 72.91 -24.70 53.23
C LYS A 417 72.54 -24.51 51.76
N ALA A 418 73.48 -24.74 50.85
CA ALA A 418 73.23 -24.65 49.41
C ALA A 418 72.30 -25.77 48.90
N VAL A 419 72.52 -27.02 49.34
CA VAL A 419 71.67 -28.15 48.91
C VAL A 419 70.26 -28.02 49.45
N GLU A 420 70.09 -27.54 50.68
CA GLU A 420 68.77 -27.35 51.29
C GLU A 420 67.98 -26.24 50.60
N ALA A 421 68.62 -25.10 50.32
CA ALA A 421 68.02 -24.01 49.54
C ALA A 421 67.60 -24.46 48.14
N LEU A 422 68.36 -25.37 47.53
CA LEU A 422 68.02 -25.91 46.21
C LEU A 422 66.73 -26.74 46.27
N LYS A 423 66.54 -27.61 47.28
CA LYS A 423 65.32 -28.45 47.43
C LYS A 423 64.01 -27.66 47.55
N ALA A 424 64.07 -26.42 48.01
CA ALA A 424 62.89 -25.57 48.17
C ALA A 424 62.38 -24.96 46.84
N LEU A 425 63.11 -25.14 45.73
CA LEU A 425 62.71 -24.61 44.43
C LEU A 425 61.80 -25.61 43.68
N PRO A 426 60.66 -25.16 43.11
CA PRO A 426 59.79 -26.01 42.31
C PRO A 426 60.49 -26.45 41.00
N THR A 427 60.26 -27.69 40.58
CA THR A 427 60.83 -28.24 39.34
C THR A 427 59.96 -28.02 38.10
N SER A 428 58.68 -27.68 38.28
CA SER A 428 57.75 -27.34 37.20
C SER A 428 56.99 -26.05 37.51
N VAL A 429 56.72 -25.25 36.48
CA VAL A 429 56.00 -23.96 36.58
C VAL A 429 54.92 -23.89 35.50
N LEU A 430 53.74 -23.41 35.87
CA LEU A 430 52.61 -23.17 34.95
C LEU A 430 52.64 -21.71 34.49
N ASN A 431 52.55 -21.47 33.17
CA ASN A 431 52.49 -20.12 32.62
C ASN A 431 51.22 -19.95 31.77
N CYS A 432 50.47 -18.88 32.01
CA CYS A 432 49.19 -18.59 31.35
C CYS A 432 49.27 -17.20 30.71
N SER A 433 48.85 -17.07 29.45
CA SER A 433 49.03 -15.84 28.66
C SER A 433 47.95 -14.78 28.87
N SER A 434 46.88 -15.05 29.62
CA SER A 434 45.70 -14.18 29.64
C SER A 434 44.94 -14.17 30.97
N VAL A 435 45.64 -13.96 32.09
CA VAL A 435 44.99 -13.71 33.38
C VAL A 435 45.53 -12.42 33.97
N GLU A 436 44.65 -11.43 34.19
CA GLU A 436 44.87 -10.21 34.99
C GLU A 436 45.36 -10.50 36.42
N PHE A 437 45.33 -11.76 36.84
CA PHE A 437 45.96 -12.29 38.05
C PHE A 437 46.91 -13.43 37.70
N CYS A 438 48.10 -13.11 37.19
CA CYS A 438 49.23 -13.97 37.44
C CYS A 438 49.74 -13.67 38.85
N VAL A 439 49.44 -14.55 39.82
CA VAL A 439 50.25 -14.61 41.03
C VAL A 439 51.64 -14.97 40.54
N ALA A 440 52.56 -13.99 40.55
CA ALA A 440 53.97 -14.27 40.39
C ALA A 440 54.28 -15.37 41.41
N VAL A 441 54.54 -16.58 40.93
CA VAL A 441 55.14 -17.61 41.76
C VAL A 441 56.52 -17.04 42.07
N ASP A 442 56.64 -16.34 43.19
CA ASP A 442 57.89 -15.83 43.70
C ASP A 442 58.70 -17.06 44.07
N VAL A 443 59.38 -17.63 43.07
CA VAL A 443 60.39 -18.65 43.24
C VAL A 443 61.52 -17.93 43.94
N ALA A 444 61.36 -17.77 45.25
CA ALA A 444 61.96 -16.73 46.04
C ALA A 444 63.40 -16.50 45.63
N SER A 445 63.68 -15.29 45.13
CA SER A 445 65.03 -14.81 44.84
C SER A 445 66.02 -15.17 45.95
N SER A 446 65.54 -15.26 47.19
CA SER A 446 66.26 -15.71 48.39
C SER A 446 66.89 -17.10 48.29
N GLY A 447 66.24 -18.09 47.66
CA GLY A 447 66.73 -19.47 47.56
C GLY A 447 67.91 -19.58 46.58
N LEU A 448 67.75 -19.03 45.38
CA LEU A 448 68.79 -19.02 44.36
C LEU A 448 69.98 -18.12 44.76
N ASP A 449 69.72 -16.99 45.42
CA ASP A 449 70.77 -16.14 45.98
C ASP A 449 71.54 -16.84 47.08
N LEU A 450 70.87 -17.61 47.94
CA LEU A 450 71.52 -18.39 48.98
C LEU A 450 72.42 -19.49 48.38
N VAL A 451 71.93 -20.24 47.38
CA VAL A 451 72.74 -21.21 46.63
C VAL A 451 73.99 -20.56 46.05
N THR A 452 73.84 -19.41 45.40
CA THR A 452 74.93 -18.65 44.79
C THR A 452 75.93 -18.16 45.83
N LYS A 453 75.45 -17.60 46.95
CA LYS A 453 76.26 -17.12 48.06
C LYS A 453 77.11 -18.24 48.68
N GLN A 454 76.50 -19.39 48.94
CA GLN A 454 77.21 -20.54 49.51
C GLN A 454 78.21 -21.17 48.52
N SER A 455 77.90 -21.20 47.22
CA SER A 455 78.84 -21.65 46.19
C SER A 455 80.10 -20.76 46.11
N LYS A 456 79.93 -19.44 46.17
CA LYS A 456 81.06 -18.49 46.26
C LYS A 456 81.88 -18.70 47.53
N LEU A 457 81.23 -19.00 48.65
CA LEU A 457 81.90 -19.26 49.93
C LEU A 457 82.74 -20.55 49.88
N MET A 458 82.22 -21.64 49.31
CA MET A 458 82.99 -22.87 49.06
C MET A 458 84.22 -22.62 48.18
N THR A 459 84.05 -21.81 47.13
CA THR A 459 85.18 -21.39 46.28
C THR A 459 86.24 -20.63 47.09
N LYS A 460 85.82 -19.74 48.01
CA LYS A 460 86.72 -19.00 48.91
C LYS A 460 87.49 -19.93 49.86
N TYR A 461 86.84 -20.96 50.40
CA TYR A 461 87.53 -21.97 51.22
C TYR A 461 88.58 -22.73 50.43
N ASN A 462 88.25 -23.17 49.21
CA ASN A 462 89.24 -23.82 48.35
C ASN A 462 90.44 -22.91 48.06
N LYS A 463 90.21 -21.62 47.76
CA LYS A 463 91.29 -20.64 47.56
C LYS A 463 92.16 -20.46 48.81
N ARG A 464 91.58 -20.47 50.01
CA ARG A 464 92.34 -20.40 51.28
C ARG A 464 93.27 -21.61 51.46
N ILE A 465 92.79 -22.81 51.14
CA ILE A 465 93.60 -24.04 51.19
C ILE A 465 94.78 -23.92 50.24
N VAL A 466 94.52 -23.55 48.97
CA VAL A 466 95.55 -23.37 47.94
C VAL A 466 96.58 -22.32 48.37
N LYS A 467 96.15 -21.18 48.92
CA LYS A 467 97.06 -20.13 49.41
C LYS A 467 97.94 -20.62 50.57
N ARG A 468 97.40 -21.39 51.50
CA ARG A 468 98.18 -21.92 52.64
C ARG A 468 99.21 -22.96 52.19
N LEU A 469 98.84 -23.82 51.24
CA LEU A 469 99.77 -24.73 50.57
C LEU A 469 100.86 -23.97 49.79
N MET A 470 100.51 -22.86 49.13
CA MET A 470 101.49 -22.00 48.45
C MET A 470 102.48 -21.37 49.41
N ASN A 471 102.03 -20.88 50.57
CA ASN A 471 102.89 -20.22 51.55
C ASN A 471 103.89 -21.17 52.24
N GLN A 472 103.64 -22.49 52.19
CA GLN A 472 104.57 -23.51 52.69
C GLN A 472 105.61 -23.94 51.64
N LEU A 473 105.53 -23.42 50.41
CA LEU A 473 106.60 -23.58 49.44
C LEU A 473 107.76 -22.66 49.85
N PRO A 474 109.00 -23.16 49.93
CA PRO A 474 110.14 -22.32 50.27
C PRO A 474 110.22 -21.14 49.30
N SER A 475 110.33 -19.92 49.83
CA SER A 475 110.72 -18.74 49.07
C SER A 475 112.12 -19.03 48.54
N THR A 476 112.26 -19.32 47.24
CA THR A 476 113.57 -19.57 46.67
C THR A 476 114.36 -18.26 46.73
N GLY A 477 115.30 -18.19 47.68
CA GLY A 477 116.55 -17.49 47.43
C GLY A 477 117.14 -18.02 46.11
N ALA A 478 117.45 -17.09 45.21
CA ALA A 478 118.03 -17.28 43.88
C ALA A 478 117.17 -18.04 42.83
N CYS A 479 116.10 -17.41 42.31
CA CYS A 479 115.66 -17.68 40.95
C CYS A 479 116.57 -16.87 39.99
N LEU A 480 117.63 -17.49 39.46
CA LEU A 480 118.57 -16.89 38.50
C LEU A 480 117.96 -16.69 37.08
N LYS A 481 116.63 -16.62 36.94
CA LYS A 481 115.92 -16.45 35.66
C LYS A 481 114.67 -15.56 35.78
N THR A 482 114.13 -15.14 34.63
CA THR A 482 113.05 -14.11 34.53
C THR A 482 111.76 -14.46 35.30
N LEU A 483 111.05 -13.42 35.77
CA LEU A 483 109.83 -13.51 36.60
C LEU A 483 108.75 -14.47 36.04
N LYS A 484 108.61 -14.55 34.71
CA LYS A 484 107.64 -15.43 34.02
C LYS A 484 107.99 -16.92 34.20
N GLU A 485 109.26 -17.28 34.30
CA GLU A 485 109.71 -18.66 34.48
C GLU A 485 109.51 -19.11 35.93
N CYS A 486 109.78 -18.24 36.91
CA CYS A 486 109.50 -18.53 38.31
C CYS A 486 107.97 -18.67 38.55
N GLN A 487 107.14 -17.87 37.88
CA GLN A 487 105.67 -18.04 37.91
C GLN A 487 105.22 -19.38 37.31
N ARG A 488 105.74 -19.78 36.13
CA ARG A 488 105.40 -21.07 35.51
C ARG A 488 105.89 -22.26 36.35
N ALA A 489 107.04 -22.15 37.00
CA ALA A 489 107.56 -23.18 37.90
C ALA A 489 106.70 -23.30 39.17
N ALA A 490 106.25 -22.18 39.74
CA ALA A 490 105.30 -22.15 40.84
C ALA A 490 103.94 -22.76 40.44
N GLU A 491 103.40 -22.41 39.27
CA GLU A 491 102.15 -22.99 38.73
C GLU A 491 102.28 -24.49 38.40
N SER A 492 103.43 -24.94 37.89
CA SER A 492 103.74 -26.35 37.64
C SER A 492 103.82 -27.16 38.94
N ARG A 493 104.48 -26.61 39.96
CA ARG A 493 104.50 -27.19 41.33
C ARG A 493 103.10 -27.18 41.96
N LEU A 494 102.32 -26.13 41.72
CA LEU A 494 100.94 -26.06 42.16
C LEU A 494 100.06 -27.14 41.51
N LYS A 495 100.25 -27.43 40.22
CA LYS A 495 99.58 -28.54 39.52
C LYS A 495 99.98 -29.92 40.05
N LYS A 496 101.19 -30.07 40.61
CA LYS A 496 101.65 -31.31 41.27
C LYS A 496 101.05 -31.47 42.68
N ILE A 497 100.85 -30.38 43.42
CA ILE A 497 100.34 -30.39 44.81
C ILE A 497 98.81 -30.35 44.87
N VAL A 498 98.19 -29.63 43.94
CA VAL A 498 96.75 -29.49 43.79
C VAL A 498 96.41 -30.05 42.42
N ARG A 499 95.64 -31.16 42.37
CA ARG A 499 95.07 -31.63 41.10
C ARG A 499 94.08 -30.58 40.60
N VAL A 500 94.54 -29.70 39.71
CA VAL A 500 93.72 -28.78 38.93
C VAL A 500 93.22 -29.56 37.73
N ASP A 501 91.90 -29.72 37.58
CA ASP A 501 91.34 -30.19 36.32
C ASP A 501 91.76 -29.22 35.21
N ARG A 502 92.40 -29.76 34.18
CA ARG A 502 92.39 -29.14 32.85
C ARG A 502 90.92 -29.08 32.46
N GLY A 503 90.35 -27.88 32.55
CA GLY A 503 89.03 -27.62 31.98
C GLY A 503 89.04 -28.08 30.53
N VAL A 504 88.05 -28.91 30.20
CA VAL A 504 87.46 -29.10 28.87
C VAL A 504 88.04 -28.09 27.89
N LYS A 505 88.97 -28.55 27.03
CA LYS A 505 89.32 -27.80 25.82
C LYS A 505 88.00 -27.65 25.06
N SER A 506 87.57 -26.40 25.01
CA SER A 506 86.51 -25.90 24.17
C SER A 506 86.78 -26.29 22.72
N GLU A 507 85.87 -27.03 22.10
CA GLU A 507 85.43 -26.61 20.78
C GLU A 507 84.36 -25.54 20.98
N GLY A 508 84.68 -24.33 20.52
CA GLY A 508 83.70 -23.40 19.96
C GLY A 508 82.54 -22.94 20.84
N ARG A 509 82.79 -22.31 21.99
CA ARG A 509 82.12 -21.04 22.35
C ARG A 509 82.72 -20.46 23.62
N LYS A 510 83.15 -19.20 23.54
CA LYS A 510 83.63 -18.34 24.62
C LYS A 510 82.76 -18.49 25.88
N VAL A 511 83.14 -19.37 26.82
CA VAL A 511 82.57 -19.41 28.17
C VAL A 511 83.23 -18.31 28.99
N LYS A 512 82.83 -17.05 28.69
CA LYS A 512 82.89 -15.98 29.68
C LYS A 512 82.03 -16.42 30.88
N SER A 513 82.53 -16.16 32.09
CA SER A 513 81.93 -16.49 33.39
C SER A 513 80.39 -16.66 33.38
N ASN A 514 79.92 -17.89 33.22
CA ASN A 514 78.50 -18.21 33.11
C ASN A 514 77.74 -18.22 34.46
N THR A 515 78.34 -17.71 35.54
CA THR A 515 77.59 -17.42 36.78
C THR A 515 76.71 -16.17 36.67
N LYS A 516 76.88 -15.34 35.62
CA LYS A 516 76.00 -14.19 35.35
C LYS A 516 74.87 -14.48 34.34
N LYS A 517 74.83 -15.66 33.70
CA LYS A 517 73.83 -16.00 32.67
C LYS A 517 72.68 -16.89 33.16
N ILE A 518 72.69 -17.30 34.43
CA ILE A 518 71.61 -18.10 35.04
C ILE A 518 70.56 -17.19 35.69
N VAL A 519 70.79 -15.89 35.78
CA VAL A 519 69.86 -14.93 36.41
C VAL A 519 69.67 -13.73 35.48
N ARG A 520 68.83 -13.94 34.47
CA ARG A 520 68.08 -12.89 33.78
C ARG A 520 66.72 -13.51 33.44
N PHE A 521 65.84 -13.56 34.44
CA PHE A 521 64.41 -13.52 34.15
C PHE A 521 64.14 -12.08 33.74
N GLU A 522 64.22 -11.81 32.45
CA GLU A 522 63.78 -10.53 31.91
C GLU A 522 62.25 -10.51 32.02
N SER A 523 61.75 -9.71 32.97
CA SER A 523 60.37 -9.24 32.97
C SER A 523 60.21 -8.24 31.82
N LYS A 524 59.82 -8.75 30.65
CA LYS A 524 59.17 -7.97 29.60
C LYS A 524 58.10 -8.83 28.94
N CYS A 525 56.89 -8.74 29.48
CA CYS A 525 55.69 -8.85 28.66
C CYS A 525 55.34 -7.42 28.27
N SER A 526 55.31 -7.14 26.97
CA SER A 526 54.65 -5.99 26.35
C SER A 526 53.60 -6.56 25.41
#